data_AF-A0A024U697-F1
#
_entry.id   AF-A0A024U697-F1
#
_cell.length_a   1.000
_cell.length_b   1.000
_cell.length_c   1.000
_cell.angle_alpha   90.00
_cell.angle_beta   90.00
_cell.angle_gamma   90.00
#
_symmetry.space_group_name_H-M   'P 1'
#
loop_
_entity.id
_entity.type
_entity.pdbx_description
1 polymer ?
#
loop_
_entity_poly.entity_id
_entity_poly.type
_entity_poly.pdbx_seq_one_letter_code
_entity_poly.pdbx_strand_id
1 'polypeptide(L)' 'MSTRPAAAASAELPVMASNPGQWEMGECTELQKASLKCIEENYTQRSNCNEYFERYRECKKKRHAAILAARRAGTLS' A
#
# COMPACT_ATOMS: atom_id res chain seq x y z
N MET A 1 -36.97 31.56 7.56
CA MET A 1 -36.94 30.11 7.84
C MET A 1 -36.29 29.45 6.63
N SER A 2 -34.97 29.23 6.64
CA SER A 2 -34.25 28.63 5.51
C SER A 2 -33.52 27.39 6.03
N THR A 3 -34.10 26.23 5.74
CA THR A 3 -33.47 24.93 6.01
C THR A 3 -32.44 24.66 4.92
N ARG A 4 -31.16 24.52 5.33
CA ARG A 4 -30.10 23.98 4.47
C ARG A 4 -30.28 22.47 4.40
N PRO A 5 -30.21 21.81 3.22
CA PRO A 5 -30.14 20.37 3.21
C PRO A 5 -28.75 19.93 3.71
N ALA A 6 -28.77 18.95 4.62
CA ALA A 6 -27.58 18.29 5.11
C ALA A 6 -26.95 17.46 3.99
N ALA A 7 -25.66 17.68 3.74
CA ALA A 7 -24.85 16.83 2.90
C ALA A 7 -24.75 15.43 3.52
N ALA A 8 -25.45 14.46 2.93
CA ALA A 8 -25.17 13.05 3.15
C ALA A 8 -23.99 12.66 2.26
N ALA A 9 -22.79 13.02 2.70
CA ALA A 9 -21.57 12.40 2.20
C ALA A 9 -21.52 10.98 2.77
N SER A 10 -22.10 10.02 2.05
CA SER A 10 -21.71 8.63 2.19
C SER A 10 -20.25 8.55 1.75
N ALA A 11 -19.34 8.60 2.72
CA ALA A 11 -17.93 8.38 2.52
C ALA A 11 -17.74 6.92 2.11
N GLU A 12 -17.86 6.63 0.81
CA GLU A 12 -17.19 5.48 0.23
C GLU A 12 -15.70 5.72 0.47
N LEU A 13 -15.15 5.03 1.49
CA LEU A 13 -13.71 4.97 1.69
C LEU A 13 -13.12 4.59 0.32
N PRO A 14 -12.21 5.39 -0.26
CA PRO A 14 -11.66 5.07 -1.55
C PRO A 14 -10.99 3.70 -1.41
N VAL A 15 -11.57 2.69 -2.06
CA VAL A 15 -10.89 1.41 -2.25
C VAL A 15 -9.56 1.80 -2.89
N MET A 16 -8.46 1.54 -2.19
CA MET A 16 -7.14 2.00 -2.60
C MET A 16 -6.96 1.52 -4.02
N ALA A 17 -7.06 2.44 -4.98
CA ALA A 17 -6.96 2.12 -6.39
C ALA A 17 -5.55 1.56 -6.57
N SER A 18 -5.48 0.24 -6.69
CA SER A 18 -4.26 -0.47 -7.04
C SER A 18 -3.86 0.03 -8.40
N ASN A 19 -3.02 1.06 -8.45
CA ASN A 19 -2.43 1.53 -9.69
C ASN A 19 -1.54 0.38 -10.21
N PRO A 20 -1.95 -0.35 -11.26
CA PRO A 20 -1.39 -1.66 -11.57
C PRO A 20 0.08 -1.55 -11.99
N GLY A 21 0.47 -0.45 -12.66
CA GLY A 21 1.84 -0.26 -13.17
C GLY A 21 2.92 -0.06 -12.10
N GLN A 22 2.55 0.37 -10.88
CA GLN A 22 3.53 0.46 -9.81
C GLN A 22 3.66 -0.92 -9.13
N TRP A 23 2.60 -1.63 -8.77
CA TRP A 23 2.73 -2.75 -7.82
C TRP A 23 2.84 -4.15 -8.44
N GLU A 24 2.71 -4.30 -9.76
CA GLU A 24 2.40 -5.63 -10.31
C GLU A 24 3.58 -6.53 -10.65
N MET A 25 4.83 -6.04 -10.73
CA MET A 25 5.95 -6.89 -11.15
C MET A 25 7.18 -6.63 -10.27
N GLY A 26 7.26 -7.27 -9.10
CA GLY A 26 8.48 -7.22 -8.29
C GLY A 26 8.43 -7.91 -6.93
N GLU A 27 9.59 -7.97 -6.28
CA GLU A 27 9.84 -8.53 -4.94
C GLU A 27 8.84 -8.05 -3.88
N CYS A 28 8.36 -6.80 -3.97
CA CYS A 28 7.40 -6.25 -3.01
C CYS A 28 6.03 -6.93 -3.07
N THR A 29 5.61 -7.45 -4.22
CA THR A 29 4.31 -8.11 -4.40
C THR A 29 4.30 -9.47 -3.70
N GLU A 30 5.42 -10.18 -3.76
CA GLU A 30 5.60 -11.46 -3.05
C GLU A 30 5.66 -11.24 -1.53
N LEU A 31 6.33 -10.18 -1.07
CA LEU A 31 6.33 -9.79 0.35
C LEU A 31 4.93 -9.37 0.83
N GLN A 32 4.15 -8.70 -0.03
CA GLN A 32 2.76 -8.38 0.29
C GLN A 32 1.93 -9.65 0.47
N LYS A 33 1.98 -10.58 -0.50
CA LYS A 33 1.26 -11.87 -0.42
C LYS A 33 1.68 -12.66 0.82
N ALA A 34 2.97 -12.74 1.12
CA ALA A 34 3.48 -13.42 2.31
C ALA A 34 2.95 -12.79 3.61
N SER A 35 2.91 -11.44 3.67
CA SER A 35 2.38 -10.73 4.83
C SER A 35 0.88 -10.95 5.04
N LEU A 36 0.11 -11.01 3.94
CA LEU A 36 -1.33 -11.29 3.99
C LEU A 36 -1.60 -12.74 4.42
N LYS A 37 -0.88 -13.69 3.83
CA LYS A 37 -0.97 -15.11 4.20
C LYS A 37 -0.68 -15.33 5.69
N CYS A 38 0.34 -14.65 6.23
CA CYS A 38 0.64 -14.74 7.66
C CYS A 38 -0.54 -14.27 8.53
N ILE A 39 -1.23 -13.16 8.16
CA ILE A 39 -2.43 -12.70 8.90
C ILE A 39 -3.56 -13.72 8.79
N GLU A 40 -3.78 -14.29 7.61
CA GLU A 40 -4.83 -15.28 7.38
C GLU A 40 -4.65 -16.49 8.30
N GLU A 41 -3.39 -16.93 8.51
CA GLU A 41 -3.05 -18.05 9.39
C GLU A 41 -2.97 -17.65 10.87
N ASN A 42 -2.63 -16.40 11.19
CA ASN A 42 -2.35 -15.91 12.56
C ASN A 42 -3.26 -14.75 12.96
N TYR A 43 -4.56 -14.82 12.64
CA TYR A 43 -5.48 -13.68 12.79
C TYR A 43 -5.51 -13.08 14.21
N THR A 44 -5.39 -13.93 15.24
CA THR A 44 -5.36 -13.52 16.65
C THR A 44 -3.99 -12.98 17.11
N GLN A 45 -2.90 -13.40 16.46
CA GLN A 45 -1.53 -13.06 16.83
C GLN A 45 -0.81 -12.35 15.68
N ARG A 46 -1.39 -11.25 15.20
CA ARG A 46 -0.83 -10.43 14.11
C ARG A 46 0.62 -9.99 14.36
N SER A 47 1.03 -9.86 15.61
CA SER A 47 2.41 -9.53 16.01
C SER A 47 3.44 -10.53 15.47
N ASN A 48 3.05 -11.79 15.27
CA ASN A 48 3.93 -12.82 14.71
C ASN A 48 4.28 -12.54 13.23
N CYS A 49 3.48 -11.70 12.57
CA CYS A 49 3.66 -11.32 11.18
C CYS A 49 4.47 -10.02 10.99
N ASN A 50 4.96 -9.42 12.07
CA ASN A 50 5.65 -8.13 12.04
C ASN A 50 6.82 -8.12 11.05
N GLU A 51 7.61 -9.19 10.99
CA GLU A 51 8.73 -9.30 10.06
C GLU A 51 8.28 -9.19 8.60
N TYR A 52 7.19 -9.84 8.22
CA TYR A 52 6.65 -9.75 6.86
C TYR A 52 6.21 -8.33 6.52
N PHE A 53 5.59 -7.61 7.46
CA PHE A 53 5.21 -6.21 7.25
C PHE A 53 6.40 -5.27 7.16
N GLU A 54 7.42 -5.45 8.00
CA GLU A 54 8.63 -4.64 7.95
C GLU A 54 9.34 -4.84 6.60
N ARG A 55 9.53 -6.09 6.16
CA ARG A 55 10.13 -6.40 4.86
C ARG A 55 9.34 -5.78 3.70
N TYR A 56 8.01 -5.88 3.73
CA TYR A 56 7.16 -5.25 2.73
C TYR A 56 7.30 -3.71 2.74
N ARG A 57 7.29 -3.08 3.93
CA ARG A 57 7.48 -1.62 4.08
C ARG A 57 8.85 -1.16 3.59
N GLU A 58 9.89 -1.89 3.90
CA GLU A 58 11.24 -1.61 3.41
C GLU A 58 11.32 -1.69 1.90
N CYS A 59 10.70 -2.72 1.29
CA CYS A 59 10.66 -2.87 -0.15
C CYS A 59 10.00 -1.65 -0.81
N LYS A 60 8.86 -1.20 -0.27
CA LYS A 60 8.18 0.03 -0.70
C LYS A 60 9.10 1.26 -0.61
N LYS A 61 9.80 1.41 0.51
CA LYS A 61 10.69 2.55 0.77
C LYS A 61 11.87 2.57 -0.20
N LYS A 62 12.55 1.43 -0.38
CA LYS A 62 13.67 1.27 -1.32
C LYS A 62 13.25 1.60 -2.74
N ARG A 63 12.10 1.10 -3.16
CA ARG A 63 11.59 1.35 -4.48
C ARG A 63 11.21 2.81 -4.71
N HIS A 64 10.55 3.43 -3.74
CA HIS A 64 10.26 4.86 -3.83
C HIS A 64 11.54 5.70 -3.91
N ALA A 65 12.55 5.37 -3.11
CA ALA A 65 13.86 6.01 -3.17
C ALA A 65 14.53 5.82 -4.55
N ALA A 66 14.45 4.62 -5.14
CA ALA A 66 14.96 4.34 -6.47
C ALA A 66 14.24 5.16 -7.56
N ILE A 67 12.91 5.28 -7.49
CA ILE A 67 12.11 6.12 -8.40
C ILE A 67 12.51 7.59 -8.27
N LEU A 68 12.66 8.10 -7.03
CA LEU A 68 13.10 9.47 -6.80
C LEU A 68 14.52 9.71 -7.33
N ALA A 69 15.43 8.75 -7.14
CA ALA A 69 16.79 8.82 -7.66
C ALA A 69 16.80 8.82 -9.20
N ALA A 70 16.01 7.95 -9.84
CA ALA A 70 15.88 7.88 -11.29
C ALA A 70 15.30 9.16 -11.89
N ARG A 71 14.29 9.76 -11.24
CA ARG A 71 13.75 11.08 -11.63
C ARG A 71 14.79 12.18 -11.51
N ARG A 72 15.55 12.22 -10.40
CA ARG A 72 16.65 13.19 -10.22
C ARG A 72 17.77 12.99 -11.25
N ALA A 73 18.04 11.75 -11.62
CA ALA A 73 19.02 11.41 -12.65
C ALA A 73 18.51 11.64 -14.08
N GLY A 74 17.23 12.00 -14.27
CA GLY A 74 16.61 12.16 -15.57
C GLY A 74 16.41 10.86 -16.36
N THR A 75 16.58 9.70 -15.73
CA THR A 75 16.44 8.39 -16.38
C THR A 75 15.01 7.86 -16.35
N LEU A 76 14.14 8.49 -15.55
CA LEU A 76 12.70 8.22 -15.50
C LEU A 76 11.97 9.54 -15.77
N SER A 77 11.51 9.72 -17.00
CA SER A 77 10.72 10.87 -17.47
C SER A 77 9.25 10.74 -17.10
#